data_AF-A0A7L3HP12-F1
#
_entry.id   AF-A0A7L3HP12-F1
#
_cell.length_a   1.000
_cell.length_b   1.000
_cell.length_c   1.000
_cell.angle_alpha   90.00
_cell.angle_beta   90.00
_cell.angle_gamma   90.00
#
_symmetry.space_group_name_H-M   'P 1'
#
loop_
_entity.id
_entity.type
_entity.pdbx_description
1 polymer ?
#
loop_
_entity_poly.entity_id
_entity_poly.type
_entity_poly.pdbx_seq_one_letter_code
_entity_poly.pdbx_strand_id
1 'polypeptide(L)'
;DRLTVSYSRSSGPGGQNVNKVNSKAEVRFHLASADWIPEAVRQKMALMHRNKVNRAGELIVTSEESRYQMRNLAICLEKIRTMVTEAIEKPKVVSKETTQKLIER
;
A
#
# COMPACT_ATOMS: atom_id res chain seq x y z
N ASP A 1 -15.44 7.14 -4.13
CA ASP A 1 -14.74 8.11 -4.99
C ASP A 1 -13.37 8.63 -4.55
N ARG A 2 -12.98 8.64 -3.27
CA ARG A 2 -11.71 9.29 -2.87
C ARG A 2 -10.43 8.44 -3.07
N LEU A 3 -10.59 7.17 -3.44
CA LEU A 3 -9.51 6.20 -3.63
C LEU A 3 -9.67 5.60 -5.02
N THR A 4 -8.59 5.60 -5.80
CA THR A 4 -8.55 4.91 -7.10
C THR A 4 -7.98 3.53 -6.90
N VAL A 5 -8.76 2.51 -7.22
CA VAL A 5 -8.34 1.10 -7.15
C VAL A 5 -8.13 0.60 -8.57
N SER A 6 -7.00 -0.04 -8.82
CA SER A 6 -6.66 -0.64 -10.11
C SER A 6 -6.16 -2.06 -9.92
N TYR A 7 -6.54 -2.97 -10.82
CA TYR A 7 -6.05 -4.34 -10.80
C TYR A 7 -5.11 -4.58 -11.98
N SER A 8 -4.01 -5.26 -11.74
CA SER A 8 -2.98 -5.51 -12.74
C SER A 8 -2.45 -6.94 -12.66
N ARG A 9 -1.58 -7.29 -13.61
CA ARG A 9 -0.89 -8.58 -13.62
C ARG A 9 0.26 -8.53 -12.62
N SER A 10 0.37 -9.55 -11.77
CA SER A 10 1.52 -9.75 -10.87
C SER A 10 2.81 -9.88 -11.69
N SER A 11 3.92 -9.25 -11.28
CA SER A 11 5.18 -9.25 -12.04
C SER A 11 6.18 -10.23 -11.44
N GLY A 12 5.97 -11.53 -11.67
CA GLY A 12 6.98 -12.57 -11.40
C GLY A 12 7.95 -12.78 -12.58
N PRO A 13 9.28 -12.89 -12.36
CA PRO A 13 10.26 -13.25 -13.37
C PRO A 13 10.11 -14.74 -13.71
N GLY A 14 9.43 -15.05 -14.81
CA GLY A 14 9.14 -16.43 -15.19
C GLY A 14 8.05 -16.49 -16.25
N GLY A 15 8.46 -16.41 -17.51
CA GLY A 15 7.60 -16.68 -18.65
C GLY A 15 7.28 -18.16 -18.74
N GLN A 16 6.12 -18.56 -18.23
CA GLN A 16 5.28 -19.69 -18.65
C GLN A 16 4.21 -19.91 -17.57
N ASN A 17 3.11 -19.17 -17.62
CA ASN A 17 1.86 -19.52 -16.96
C ASN A 17 0.74 -18.76 -17.67
N VAL A 18 0.07 -19.44 -18.60
CA VAL A 18 -0.95 -18.88 -19.51
C VAL A 18 -2.21 -18.40 -18.75
N ASN A 19 -2.35 -18.76 -17.46
CA ASN A 19 -3.44 -18.34 -16.58
C ASN A 19 -3.01 -17.32 -15.51
N LYS A 20 -2.22 -16.31 -15.87
CA LYS A 20 -1.82 -15.24 -14.93
C LYS A 20 -3.04 -14.35 -14.62
N VAL A 21 -3.78 -14.71 -13.57
CA VAL A 21 -4.94 -13.97 -13.08
C VAL A 21 -4.50 -12.55 -12.69
N ASN A 22 -5.28 -11.53 -13.06
CA ASN A 22 -5.07 -10.13 -12.66
C ASN A 22 -5.36 -9.97 -11.15
N SER A 23 -4.54 -10.57 -10.30
CA SER A 23 -4.79 -10.57 -8.86
C SER A 23 -4.18 -9.35 -8.16
N LYS A 24 -3.13 -8.74 -8.73
CA LYS A 24 -2.45 -7.60 -8.11
C LYS A 24 -3.43 -6.43 -7.97
N ALA A 25 -3.63 -5.97 -6.74
CA ALA A 25 -4.43 -4.80 -6.44
C ALA A 25 -3.50 -3.61 -6.17
N GLU A 26 -3.85 -2.46 -6.72
CA GLU A 26 -3.21 -1.18 -6.51
C GLU A 26 -4.27 -0.20 -5.99
N VAL A 27 -3.95 0.50 -4.91
CA VAL A 27 -4.75 1.58 -4.38
C VAL A 27 -3.89 2.84 -4.44
N ARG A 28 -4.41 3.88 -5.09
CA ARG A 28 -3.77 5.18 -5.16
C ARG A 28 -4.73 6.29 -4.74
N PHE A 29 -4.18 7.31 -4.08
CA PHE A 29 -4.91 8.53 -3.79
C PHE A 29 -3.95 9.70 -3.60
N HIS A 30 -4.44 10.89 -3.90
CA HIS A 30 -3.69 12.11 -3.75
C HIS A 30 -3.64 12.52 -2.27
N LEU A 31 -2.45 12.53 -1.68
CA LEU A 31 -2.28 12.84 -0.25
C LEU A 31 -2.75 14.27 0.03
N ALA A 32 -2.40 15.25 -0.81
CA ALA A 32 -2.72 16.64 -0.56
C ALA A 32 -4.22 17.00 -0.72
N SER A 33 -5.03 16.15 -1.35
CA SER A 33 -6.50 16.34 -1.41
C SER A 33 -7.26 15.39 -0.48
N ALA A 34 -6.56 14.62 0.36
CA ALA A 34 -7.18 13.73 1.32
C ALA A 34 -7.66 14.50 2.55
N ASP A 35 -8.81 15.17 2.44
CA ASP A 35 -9.40 15.97 3.54
C ASP A 35 -9.77 15.14 4.78
N TRP A 36 -9.85 13.82 4.61
CA TRP A 36 -10.10 12.85 5.68
C TRP A 36 -8.84 12.51 6.50
N ILE A 37 -7.67 13.02 6.10
CA ILE A 37 -6.42 12.89 6.85
C ILE A 37 -5.96 14.29 7.32
N PRO A 38 -5.67 14.48 8.62
CA PRO A 38 -5.13 15.75 9.11
C PRO A 38 -3.85 16.15 8.36
N GLU A 39 -3.67 17.44 8.09
CA GLU A 39 -2.55 17.94 7.30
C GLU A 39 -1.18 17.55 7.86
N ALA A 40 -1.01 17.62 9.18
CA ALA A 40 0.22 17.18 9.85
C ALA A 40 0.54 15.70 9.57
N VAL A 41 -0.48 14.84 9.48
CA VAL A 41 -0.33 13.41 9.17
C VAL A 41 -0.02 13.23 7.68
N ARG A 42 -0.67 13.99 6.80
CA ARG A 42 -0.38 13.97 5.35
C ARG A 42 1.07 14.34 5.05
N GLN A 43 1.58 15.41 5.67
CA GLN A 43 2.98 15.83 5.52
C GLN A 43 3.94 14.77 6.06
N LYS A 44 3.67 14.20 7.23
CA LYS A 44 4.47 13.10 7.78
C LYS A 44 4.47 11.86 6.89
N MET A 45 3.32 11.47 6.34
CA MET A 45 3.22 10.34 5.42
C MET A 45 4.01 10.59 4.14
N ALA A 46 3.95 11.81 3.59
CA ALA A 46 4.74 12.18 2.41
C ALA A 46 6.26 12.08 2.68
N LEU A 47 6.70 12.43 3.89
CA LEU A 47 8.10 12.30 4.32
C LEU A 47 8.51 10.85 4.58
N MET A 48 7.74 10.11 5.38
CA MET A 48 8.06 8.73 5.77
C MET A 48 7.93 7.72 4.63
N HIS A 49 6.93 7.92 3.77
CA HIS A 49 6.65 7.03 2.65
C HIS A 49 6.94 7.68 1.30
N ARG A 50 7.94 8.58 1.23
CA ARG A 50 8.35 9.24 -0.02
C ARG A 50 8.58 8.26 -1.18
N ASN A 51 9.08 7.06 -0.87
CA ASN A 51 9.36 6.03 -1.86
C ASN A 51 8.08 5.42 -2.49
N LYS A 52 6.93 5.60 -1.83
CA LYS A 52 5.60 5.15 -2.29
C LYS A 52 4.77 6.31 -2.84
N VAL A 53 5.27 7.54 -2.79
CA VAL A 53 4.58 8.73 -3.31
C VAL A 53 5.14 9.05 -4.70
N ASN A 54 4.25 9.27 -5.67
CA ASN A 54 4.67 9.65 -7.02
C ASN A 54 5.04 11.13 -7.09
N ARG A 55 5.56 11.58 -8.25
CA ARG A 55 5.90 13.00 -8.47
C ARG A 55 4.70 13.95 -8.40
N ALA A 56 3.49 13.43 -8.61
CA ALA A 56 2.24 14.17 -8.49
C ALA A 56 1.70 14.23 -7.05
N GLY A 57 2.39 13.66 -6.05
CA GLY A 57 1.93 13.66 -4.66
C GLY A 57 0.89 12.60 -4.32
N GLU A 58 0.72 11.59 -5.18
CA GLU A 58 -0.18 10.46 -4.95
C GLU A 58 0.55 9.32 -4.24
N LEU A 59 -0.02 8.84 -3.14
CA LEU A 59 0.45 7.63 -2.47
C LEU A 59 -0.06 6.41 -3.24
N ILE A 60 0.86 5.52 -3.62
CA ILE A 60 0.56 4.29 -4.34
C ILE A 60 0.89 3.10 -3.44
N VAL A 61 -0.10 2.22 -3.23
CA VAL A 61 0.03 1.01 -2.41
C VAL A 61 -0.43 -0.18 -3.22
N THR A 62 0.47 -1.14 -3.43
CA THR A 62 0.19 -2.36 -4.18
C THR A 62 0.32 -3.61 -3.33
N SER A 63 -0.48 -4.63 -3.63
CA SER A 63 -0.37 -5.96 -3.05
C SER A 63 -0.66 -7.05 -4.08
N GLU A 64 0.17 -8.09 -4.08
CA GLU A 64 0.04 -9.26 -4.96
C GLU A 64 0.23 -10.59 -4.21
N GLU A 65 -0.02 -10.58 -2.89
CA GLU A 65 0.23 -11.72 -1.98
C GLU A 65 -0.76 -12.89 -2.16
N SER A 66 -1.93 -12.62 -2.74
CA SER A 66 -2.94 -13.64 -3.01
C SER A 66 -3.30 -13.74 -4.49
N ARG A 67 -3.87 -14.88 -4.88
CA ARG A 67 -4.54 -15.05 -6.17
C ARG A 67 -5.90 -14.33 -6.25
N TYR A 68 -6.45 -13.90 -5.12
CA TYR A 68 -7.74 -13.22 -5.05
C TYR A 68 -7.57 -11.70 -4.97
N GLN A 69 -8.15 -10.99 -5.94
CA GLN A 69 -8.12 -9.52 -6.02
C GLN A 69 -8.66 -8.85 -4.75
N MET A 70 -9.73 -9.39 -4.16
CA MET A 70 -10.37 -8.82 -2.98
C MET A 70 -9.49 -8.94 -1.73
N ARG A 71 -8.75 -10.04 -1.59
CA ARG A 71 -7.77 -10.21 -0.51
C ARG A 71 -6.61 -9.24 -0.68
N ASN A 72 -6.12 -9.05 -1.90
CA ASN A 72 -5.06 -8.08 -2.17
C ASN A 72 -5.50 -6.64 -1.90
N LEU A 73 -6.74 -6.29 -2.24
CA LEU A 73 -7.33 -4.99 -1.90
C LEU A 73 -7.40 -4.79 -0.39
N ALA A 74 -7.90 -5.78 0.36
CA ALA A 74 -7.95 -5.72 1.82
C ALA A 74 -6.56 -5.49 2.43
N ILE A 75 -5.54 -6.18 1.91
CA ILE A 75 -4.14 -5.98 2.33
C ILE A 75 -3.65 -4.57 2.00
N CYS A 76 -3.99 -4.01 0.83
CA CYS A 76 -3.65 -2.62 0.52
C CYS A 76 -4.28 -1.63 1.50
N LEU A 77 -5.55 -1.82 1.84
CA LEU A 77 -6.25 -0.97 2.80
C LEU A 77 -5.64 -1.06 4.21
N GLU A 78 -5.33 -2.28 4.67
CA GLU A 78 -4.65 -2.48 5.95
C GLU A 78 -3.27 -1.82 5.96
N LYS A 79 -2.48 -1.94 4.88
CA LYS A 79 -1.20 -1.23 4.74
C LYS A 79 -1.38 0.29 4.82
N ILE A 80 -2.41 0.86 4.18
CA ILE A 80 -2.72 2.30 4.29
C ILE A 80 -3.06 2.68 5.73
N ARG A 81 -3.90 1.89 6.40
CA ARG A 81 -4.27 2.11 7.80
C ARG A 81 -3.04 2.09 8.71
N THR A 82 -2.15 1.12 8.56
CA THR A 82 -0.89 1.06 9.31
C THR A 82 -0.04 2.32 9.07
N MET A 83 0.13 2.74 7.81
CA MET A 83 0.90 3.95 7.48
C MET A 83 0.30 5.22 8.10
N VAL A 84 -1.04 5.33 8.16
CA VAL A 84 -1.72 6.44 8.84
C VAL A 84 -1.47 6.38 10.35
N THR A 85 -1.60 5.21 10.97
CA THR A 85 -1.31 5.03 12.40
C THR A 85 0.14 5.36 12.74
N GLU A 86 1.11 4.91 11.93
CA GLU A 86 2.54 5.23 12.07
C GLU A 86 2.83 6.72 11.91
N ALA A 87 2.03 7.44 11.12
CA ALA A 87 2.16 8.89 10.97
C ALA A 87 1.53 9.67 12.13
N ILE A 88 0.48 9.14 12.75
CA ILE A 88 -0.16 9.72 13.94
C ILE A 88 0.72 9.47 15.18
N GLU A 89 1.13 8.22 15.40
CA GLU A 89 1.92 7.82 16.55
C GLU A 89 3.39 8.22 16.34
N LYS A 90 4.06 8.74 17.37
CA LYS A 90 5.51 9.06 17.28
C LYS A 90 6.26 7.82 16.79
N PRO A 91 7.28 7.95 15.91
CA PRO A 91 7.89 6.81 15.24
C PRO A 91 8.45 5.83 16.29
N LYS A 92 7.69 4.76 16.57
CA LYS A 92 8.27 3.54 17.11
C LYS A 92 8.92 2.90 15.90
N VAL A 93 10.25 2.94 15.88
CA VAL A 93 11.10 2.13 15.01
C VAL A 93 10.59 0.68 15.03
N VAL A 94 9.72 0.34 14.09
CA VAL A 94 9.43 -1.04 13.77
C VAL A 94 10.22 -1.35 12.51
N SER A 95 11.43 -1.84 12.77
CA SER A 95 12.31 -2.46 11.80
C SER A 95 11.52 -3.49 10.99
N LYS A 96 11.90 -3.65 9.71
CA LYS A 96 11.29 -4.51 8.70
C LYS A 96 11.19 -6.01 9.08
N GLU A 97 11.65 -6.39 10.27
CA GLU A 97 11.64 -7.73 10.85
C GLU A 97 10.25 -8.22 11.31
N THR A 98 9.32 -7.33 11.66
CA THR A 98 8.05 -7.76 12.29
C THR A 98 7.09 -8.44 11.31
N THR A 99 7.10 -8.07 10.03
CA THR A 99 6.18 -8.67 9.03
C THR A 99 6.59 -10.09 8.63
N GLN A 100 7.88 -10.42 8.68
CA GLN A 100 8.36 -11.79 8.39
C GLN A 100 8.03 -12.78 9.53
N LYS A 101 8.09 -12.34 10.80
CA LYS A 101 7.84 -13.22 11.96
C LYS A 101 6.39 -13.69 12.11
N LEU A 102 5.42 -13.09 11.43
CA LEU A 102 4.00 -13.46 11.55
C LEU A 102 3.55 -14.54 10.55
N ILE A 103 4.34 -14.81 9.51
CA ILE A 103 4.03 -15.82 8.48
C ILE A 103 4.63 -17.19 8.84
N GLU A 104 5.57 -17.22 9.78
CA GLU A 104 6.34 -18.41 10.16
C GLU A 104 5.80 -19.13 11.41
N ARG A 105 4.55 -18.87 11.81
CA ARG A 105 3.89 -19.53 12.95
C ARG A 105 2.55 -20.12 12.53
#